data_AF-A0A934NYZ4-F1
#
_entry.id   AF-A0A934NYZ4-F1
#
_cell.length_a   1.000
_cell.length_b   1.000
_cell.length_c   1.000
_cell.angle_alpha   90.00
_cell.angle_beta   90.00
_cell.angle_gamma   90.00
#
_symmetry.space_group_name_H-M   'P 1'
#
loop_
_entity.id
_entity.type
_entity.pdbx_description
1 polymer ?
#
loop_
_entity_poly.entity_id
_entity_poly.type
_entity_poly.pdbx_seq_one_letter_code
_entity_poly.pdbx_strand_id
1 'polypeptide(L)'
;MPGTIEGGKQAARTNKALYGPDFYRRIGAMGGAKGTTGGFAANPELARIAGAKGGKKSRRRRANETDSQYADRLAAHRTKGTTQPRFEW
;
A
#
# COMPACT_ATOMS: atom_id res chain seq x y z
N MET A 1 -8.32 -27.62 21.45
CA MET A 1 -7.38 -28.67 20.99
C MET A 1 -6.26 -28.00 20.20
N PRO A 2 -4.98 -28.38 20.38
CA PRO A 2 -3.89 -27.84 19.57
C PRO A 2 -4.14 -28.12 18.09
N GLY A 3 -3.78 -27.16 17.23
CA GLY A 3 -3.95 -27.28 15.78
C GLY A 3 -5.37 -26.96 15.24
N THR A 4 -6.37 -26.69 16.08
CA THR A 4 -7.69 -26.27 15.60
C THR A 4 -7.81 -24.75 15.47
N ILE A 5 -8.69 -24.30 14.57
CA ILE A 5 -8.97 -22.86 14.35
C ILE A 5 -9.42 -22.19 15.66
N GLU A 6 -10.27 -22.85 16.44
CA GLU A 6 -10.75 -22.32 17.72
C GLU A 6 -9.64 -22.21 18.77
N GLY A 7 -8.76 -23.20 18.84
CA GLY A 7 -7.58 -23.15 19.71
C GLY A 7 -6.65 -22.00 19.34
N GLY A 8 -6.42 -21.78 18.05
CA GLY A 8 -5.63 -20.64 17.56
C GLY A 8 -6.23 -19.28 17.92
N LYS A 9 -7.57 -19.15 17.80
CA LYS A 9 -8.29 -17.93 18.21
C LYS A 9 -8.16 -17.67 19.72
N GLN A 10 -8.29 -18.72 20.53
CA GLN A 10 -8.11 -18.62 22.00
C GLN A 10 -6.69 -18.17 22.34
N ALA A 11 -5.67 -18.80 21.75
CA ALA A 11 -4.27 -18.44 21.95
C ALA A 11 -3.98 -16.99 21.54
N ALA A 12 -4.52 -16.53 20.40
CA ALA A 12 -4.36 -15.16 19.95
C ALA A 12 -4.98 -14.13 20.92
N ARG A 13 -6.12 -14.45 21.54
CA ARG A 13 -6.73 -13.60 22.59
C ARG A 13 -5.83 -13.52 23.81
N THR A 14 -5.34 -14.65 24.30
CA THR A 14 -4.44 -14.71 25.46
C THR A 14 -3.15 -13.94 25.19
N ASN A 15 -2.52 -14.13 24.02
CA ASN A 15 -1.29 -13.42 23.65
C ASN A 15 -1.49 -11.90 23.56
N LYS A 16 -2.62 -11.44 23.00
CA LYS A 16 -2.95 -10.00 22.97
C LYS A 16 -3.21 -9.42 24.36
N ALA A 17 -3.79 -10.21 25.26
CA ALA A 17 -4.02 -9.79 26.65
C ALA A 17 -2.72 -9.70 27.45
N LEU A 18 -1.81 -10.68 27.28
CA LEU A 18 -0.54 -10.74 28.04
C LEU A 18 0.51 -9.74 27.53
N TYR A 19 0.63 -9.60 26.20
CA TYR A 19 1.72 -8.83 25.58
C TYR A 19 1.26 -7.53 24.90
N GLY A 20 -0.04 -7.25 24.97
CA GLY A 20 -0.67 -6.07 24.39
C GLY A 20 -1.09 -6.23 22.91
N PRO A 21 -1.84 -5.24 22.39
CA PRO A 21 -2.39 -5.28 21.02
C PRO A 21 -1.29 -5.29 19.95
N ASP A 22 -0.13 -4.74 20.28
CA ASP A 22 1.03 -4.60 19.39
C ASP A 22 1.85 -5.87 19.22
N PHE A 23 1.61 -6.92 20.00
CA PHE A 23 2.45 -8.11 20.05
C PHE A 23 2.75 -8.70 18.66
N TYR A 24 1.70 -8.97 17.87
CA TYR A 24 1.83 -9.53 16.53
C TYR A 24 2.51 -8.57 15.53
N ARG A 25 2.31 -7.26 15.70
CA ARG A 25 2.96 -6.24 14.87
C ARG A 25 4.47 -6.21 15.12
N ARG A 26 4.88 -6.29 16.38
CA ARG A 26 6.30 -6.26 16.79
C ARG A 26 7.04 -7.52 16.33
N ILE A 27 6.49 -8.71 16.59
CA ILE A 27 7.13 -9.96 16.18
C ILE A 27 7.23 -10.10 14.66
N GLY A 28 6.20 -9.65 13.92
CA GLY A 28 6.21 -9.64 12.46
C GLY A 28 7.26 -8.70 11.88
N ALA A 29 7.42 -7.51 12.48
CA ALA A 29 8.45 -6.56 12.08
C ALA A 29 9.87 -7.10 12.32
N MET A 30 10.12 -7.70 13.50
CA MET A 30 11.41 -8.32 13.81
C MET A 30 11.72 -9.49 12.86
N GLY A 31 10.73 -10.34 12.60
CA GLY A 31 10.87 -11.47 11.67
C GLY A 31 11.13 -11.01 10.23
N GLY A 32 10.41 -9.98 9.77
CA GLY A 32 10.60 -9.41 8.44
C GLY A 32 11.96 -8.73 8.26
N ALA A 33 12.46 -8.04 9.29
CA ALA A 33 13.78 -7.42 9.27
C ALA A 33 14.93 -8.45 9.25
N LYS A 34 14.74 -9.60 9.93
CA LYS A 34 15.72 -10.69 9.95
C LYS A 34 15.61 -11.63 8.74
N GLY A 35 14.48 -11.61 8.03
CA GLY A 35 14.25 -12.41 6.84
C GLY A 35 15.14 -11.98 5.68
N THR A 36 16.11 -12.82 5.32
CA THR A 36 17.01 -12.61 4.17
C THR A 36 16.55 -13.36 2.92
N THR A 37 15.52 -14.19 3.04
CA THR A 37 14.96 -15.07 1.99
C THR A 37 14.10 -14.30 0.99
N GLY A 38 14.68 -13.28 0.35
CA GLY A 38 14.11 -12.60 -0.82
C GLY A 38 12.83 -11.77 -0.59
N GLY A 39 12.52 -10.88 -1.54
CA GLY A 39 11.33 -10.01 -1.50
C GLY A 39 11.67 -8.51 -1.47
N PHE A 40 10.68 -7.66 -1.20
CA PHE A 40 10.83 -6.19 -1.22
C PHE A 40 11.73 -5.63 -0.10
N ALA A 41 11.98 -6.39 0.96
CA ALA A 41 12.91 -6.01 2.02
C ALA A 41 14.39 -6.25 1.64
N ALA A 42 14.65 -7.27 0.80
CA ALA A 42 16.01 -7.65 0.41
C ALA A 42 16.64 -6.68 -0.62
N ASN A 43 15.81 -6.03 -1.45
CA ASN A 43 16.26 -5.01 -2.38
C ASN A 43 15.29 -3.81 -2.35
N PRO A 44 15.61 -2.76 -1.57
CA PRO A 44 14.79 -1.55 -1.47
C PRO A 44 14.56 -0.85 -2.82
N GLU A 45 15.53 -0.89 -3.73
CA GLU A 45 15.38 -0.30 -5.06
C GLU A 45 14.35 -1.03 -5.91
N LEU A 46 14.33 -2.37 -5.86
CA LEU A 46 13.31 -3.16 -6.54
C LEU A 46 11.90 -2.85 -5.99
N ALA A 47 11.78 -2.70 -4.67
CA ALA A 47 10.53 -2.30 -4.03
C ALA A 47 10.07 -0.90 -4.47
N ARG A 48 10.99 0.05 -4.55
CA ARG A 48 10.71 1.41 -5.02
C ARG A 48 10.22 1.40 -6.46
N ILE A 49 10.91 0.68 -7.36
CA ILE A 49 10.54 0.59 -8.78
C ILE A 49 9.17 -0.07 -8.95
N ALA A 50 8.92 -1.18 -8.25
CA ALA A 50 7.64 -1.88 -8.32
C ALA A 50 6.49 -1.01 -7.78
N GLY A 51 6.71 -0.32 -6.65
CA GLY A 51 5.75 0.61 -6.06
C GLY A 51 5.42 1.79 -6.98
N ALA A 52 6.44 2.39 -7.61
CA ALA A 52 6.25 3.50 -8.55
C ALA A 52 5.46 3.07 -9.80
N LYS A 53 5.79 1.90 -10.37
CA LYS A 53 5.05 1.33 -11.52
C LYS A 53 3.59 1.06 -11.16
N GLY A 54 3.33 0.46 -10.00
CA GLY A 54 1.98 0.19 -9.51
C GLY A 54 1.18 1.46 -9.26
N GLY A 55 1.80 2.46 -8.63
CA GLY A 55 1.21 3.77 -8.37
C GLY A 55 0.84 4.51 -9.66
N LYS A 56 1.74 4.54 -10.65
CA LYS A 56 1.48 5.19 -11.95
C LYS A 56 0.37 4.50 -12.74
N LYS A 57 0.24 3.18 -12.64
CA LYS A 57 -0.84 2.41 -13.28
C LYS A 57 -2.17 2.50 -12.52
N SER A 58 -2.17 2.98 -11.28
CA SER A 58 -3.39 3.04 -10.46
C SER A 58 -4.46 3.91 -11.12
N ARG A 59 -5.67 3.38 -11.21
CA ARG A 59 -6.88 4.10 -11.63
C ARG A 59 -7.73 4.57 -10.45
N ARG A 60 -7.31 4.27 -9.22
CA ARG A 60 -8.06 4.66 -8.01
C ARG A 60 -7.83 6.15 -7.71
N ARG A 61 -8.84 6.79 -7.11
CA ARG A 61 -8.73 8.16 -6.58
C ARG A 61 -7.75 8.21 -5.42
N ARG A 62 -7.25 9.42 -5.12
CA ARG A 62 -6.39 9.61 -3.93
C ARG A 62 -7.26 9.46 -2.67
N ALA A 63 -6.72 8.83 -1.63
CA ALA A 63 -7.49 8.49 -0.43
C ALA A 63 -8.09 9.71 0.30
N ASN A 64 -7.41 10.86 0.27
CA ASN A 64 -7.82 12.08 0.98
C ASN A 64 -8.42 13.14 0.06
N GLU A 65 -8.82 12.74 -1.15
CA GLU A 65 -9.40 13.66 -2.11
C GLU A 65 -10.92 13.66 -1.97
N THR A 66 -11.48 14.84 -1.71
CA THR A 66 -12.93 15.05 -1.71
C THR A 66 -13.47 15.05 -3.14
N ASP A 67 -14.76 14.77 -3.30
CA ASP A 67 -15.38 14.69 -4.63
C ASP A 67 -15.31 16.02 -5.40
N SER A 68 -15.38 17.15 -4.71
CA SER A 68 -15.20 18.47 -5.32
C SER A 68 -13.78 18.65 -5.86
N GLN A 69 -12.77 18.32 -5.06
CA GLN A 69 -11.35 18.38 -5.47
C GLN A 69 -11.04 17.45 -6.66
N TYR A 70 -11.74 16.31 -6.74
CA TYR A 70 -11.63 15.40 -7.89
C TYR A 70 -12.27 15.98 -9.15
N ALA A 71 -13.46 16.58 -9.03
CA ALA A 71 -14.13 17.25 -10.13
C ALA A 71 -13.29 18.42 -10.68
N ASP A 72 -12.74 19.24 -9.79
CA ASP A 72 -11.87 20.37 -10.15
C ASP A 72 -10.60 19.90 -10.88
N ARG A 73 -9.97 18.82 -10.38
CA ARG A 73 -8.79 18.23 -11.05
C ARG A 73 -9.12 17.71 -12.45
N LEU A 74 -10.25 17.01 -12.60
CA LEU A 74 -10.68 16.51 -13.91
C LEU A 74 -10.96 17.66 -14.88
N ALA A 75 -11.61 18.73 -14.43
CA ALA A 75 -11.83 19.93 -15.23
C ALA A 75 -10.51 20.58 -15.68
N ALA A 76 -9.52 20.66 -14.78
CA ALA A 76 -8.19 21.20 -15.08
C ALA A 76 -7.36 20.35 -16.06
N HIS A 77 -7.60 19.03 -16.15
CA HIS A 77 -6.95 18.17 -17.14
C HIS A 77 -7.61 18.25 -18.53
N ARG A 78 -8.90 18.58 -18.60
CA ARG A 78 -9.64 18.75 -19.87
C ARG A 78 -9.21 20.01 -20.64
N THR A 79 -8.78 21.06 -19.96
CA THR A 79 -8.41 22.34 -20.58
C THR A 79 -6.97 22.39 -21.11
N LYS A 80 -6.10 21.47 -20.71
CA LYS A 80 -4.68 21.41 -21.13
C LYS A 80 -4.45 20.67 -22.46
N GLY A 81 -5.50 20.32 -23.19
CA GLY A 81 -5.46 19.43 -24.35
C GLY A 81 -5.70 20.07 -25.73
N THR A 82 -5.83 21.39 -25.85
CA THR A 82 -6.19 22.03 -27.14
C THR A 82 -5.33 23.24 -27.48
N THR A 83 -4.02 23.06 -27.57
CA THR A 83 -3.17 23.95 -28.40
C THR A 83 -1.96 23.15 -28.88
N GLN A 84 -2.18 22.26 -29.85
CA GLN A 84 -1.09 21.88 -30.75
C GLN A 84 -1.00 23.00 -31.79
N PRO A 85 0.12 23.72 -31.94
CA PRO A 85 0.27 24.61 -33.08
C PRO A 85 0.20 23.74 -34.34
N ARG A 86 -0.77 24.01 -35.19
CA ARG A 86 -0.87 23.45 -36.53
C ARG A 86 0.37 23.92 -37.28
N PHE A 87 1.36 23.05 -37.47
CA PHE A 87 2.47 23.33 -38.37
C PHE A 87 1.90 23.43 -39.78
N GLU A 88 1.88 24.64 -40.33
CA GLU A 88 1.62 24.88 -41.74
C GLU A 88 2.97 25.03 -42.46
N TRP A 89 3.12 24.22 -43.52
CA TRP A 89 4.22 24.06 -44.48
C TRP A 89 5.44 23.24 -44.04
#